data_AF-A0AAP5QGZ4-F1
#
_entry.id   AF-A0AAP5QGZ4-F1
#
_cell.length_a   1.000
_cell.length_b   1.000
_cell.length_c   1.000
_cell.angle_alpha   90.00
_cell.angle_beta   90.00
_cell.angle_gamma   90.00
#
_symmetry.space_group_name_H-M   'P 1'
#
loop_
_entity.id
_entity.type
_entity.pdbx_description
1 polymer ?
#
loop_
_entity_poly.entity_id
_entity_poly.type
_entity_poly.pdbx_seq_one_letter_code
_entity_poly.pdbx_strand_id
1 'polypeptide(L)'
;MNALAIKDPRNEDAMNIQTTARRGPPLYRSVVACGMLLIAAVTGALFARGAAAQQTFASPQQAADALDAAWRSGSNAHVIAILGAGAERLVQSGDPIAERHAKNRLASAYANKHRIELVDQREAHLVLGAEAWPYPIPLVQKTGGWQFDVKSGASQIIDRRIGRNELSALDVCRVYVQAQRDYAAADLLGDGRHEYARVLSR
;
A
#
# COMPACT_ATOMS: atom_id res chain seq x y z
N MET A 1 121.11 4.19 12.52
CA MET A 1 121.30 2.73 12.64
C MET A 1 120.00 2.06 12.21
N ASN A 2 120.05 1.34 11.08
CA ASN A 2 119.23 0.21 10.58
C ASN A 2 117.71 0.16 10.90
N ALA A 3 116.82 0.22 9.89
CA ALA A 3 116.30 -0.89 9.05
C ALA A 3 114.96 -1.43 9.65
N LEU A 4 113.84 -1.75 8.97
CA LEU A 4 113.55 -2.28 7.63
C LEU A 4 112.02 -2.21 7.33
N ALA A 5 111.69 -2.19 6.02
CA ALA A 5 110.51 -2.75 5.33
C ALA A 5 109.09 -2.19 5.63
N ILE A 6 108.52 -1.32 4.77
CA ILE A 6 107.81 -1.58 3.49
C ILE A 6 106.41 -2.21 3.68
N LYS A 7 105.37 -1.41 3.40
CA LYS A 7 104.18 -1.87 2.66
C LYS A 7 103.61 -0.71 1.84
N ASP A 8 103.78 -0.84 0.53
CA ASP A 8 103.36 0.09 -0.53
C ASP A 8 101.84 0.02 -0.76
N PRO A 9 101.12 1.15 -0.85
CA PRO A 9 99.70 1.17 -1.18
C PRO A 9 99.48 1.35 -2.69
N ARG A 10 98.63 0.47 -3.24
CA ARG A 10 97.96 0.52 -4.57
C ARG A 10 98.56 -0.42 -5.62
N ASN A 11 98.08 -1.67 -5.64
CA ASN A 11 97.84 -2.41 -6.88
C ASN A 11 96.93 -3.63 -6.61
N GLU A 12 95.67 -3.53 -6.99
CA GLU A 12 94.90 -4.68 -7.48
C GLU A 12 94.27 -4.24 -8.82
N ASP A 13 95.02 -4.53 -9.87
CA ASP A 13 94.57 -5.35 -10.98
C ASP A 13 93.27 -4.94 -11.71
N ALA A 14 93.50 -4.18 -12.78
CA ALA A 14 93.32 -4.64 -14.16
C ALA A 14 91.94 -5.16 -14.66
N MET A 15 91.54 -4.59 -15.82
CA MET A 15 90.90 -5.26 -16.97
C MET A 15 89.45 -5.76 -16.74
N ASN A 16 88.43 -5.41 -17.53
CA ASN A 16 88.36 -5.52 -18.97
C ASN A 16 87.03 -4.91 -19.48
N ILE A 17 87.11 -4.30 -20.65
CA ILE A 17 86.05 -3.70 -21.47
C ILE A 17 85.32 -4.82 -22.22
N GLN A 18 83.97 -4.81 -22.28
CA GLN A 18 83.22 -5.31 -23.44
C GLN A 18 81.72 -4.93 -23.41
N THR A 19 81.33 -4.17 -24.43
CA THR A 19 79.98 -3.84 -24.90
C THR A 19 79.25 -5.09 -25.42
N THR A 20 77.93 -5.25 -25.15
CA THR A 20 76.90 -5.70 -26.14
C THR A 20 75.47 -5.86 -25.58
N ALA A 21 74.54 -5.13 -26.21
CA ALA A 21 73.21 -5.48 -26.73
C ALA A 21 72.14 -6.31 -25.96
N ARG A 22 70.92 -5.72 -25.96
CA ARG A 22 69.57 -6.29 -25.71
C ARG A 22 69.25 -7.60 -26.46
N ARG A 23 68.44 -8.48 -25.83
CA ARG A 23 67.14 -9.07 -26.29
C ARG A 23 66.65 -10.17 -25.30
N GLY A 24 65.35 -10.18 -24.93
CA GLY A 24 64.68 -11.18 -24.05
C GLY A 24 64.23 -12.46 -24.80
N PRO A 25 63.16 -13.21 -24.44
CA PRO A 25 62.26 -13.33 -23.25
C PRO A 25 62.28 -14.83 -22.74
N PRO A 26 61.19 -15.56 -22.36
CA PRO A 26 59.89 -15.27 -21.73
C PRO A 26 59.57 -16.20 -20.53
N LEU A 27 58.75 -15.83 -19.53
CA LEU A 27 58.02 -16.84 -18.74
C LEU A 27 56.65 -16.33 -18.26
N TYR A 28 55.66 -16.58 -19.11
CA TYR A 28 54.23 -16.49 -18.86
C TYR A 28 53.82 -17.51 -17.80
N ARG A 29 53.80 -17.16 -16.51
CA ARG A 29 53.39 -18.14 -15.48
C ARG A 29 52.96 -17.58 -14.13
N SER A 30 52.19 -16.50 -14.07
CA SER A 30 51.57 -16.06 -12.79
C SER A 30 50.35 -15.14 -12.99
N VAL A 31 49.32 -15.56 -13.72
CA VAL A 31 48.02 -14.87 -13.70
C VAL A 31 46.87 -15.87 -13.77
N VAL A 32 46.75 -16.80 -12.81
CA VAL A 32 45.48 -17.53 -12.58
C VAL A 32 45.43 -17.99 -11.11
N ALA A 33 45.25 -17.08 -10.15
CA ALA A 33 44.89 -17.44 -8.76
C ALA A 33 44.43 -16.24 -7.93
N CYS A 34 43.64 -15.32 -8.47
CA CYS A 34 43.05 -14.24 -7.66
C CYS A 34 41.74 -13.69 -8.27
N GLY A 35 40.91 -14.57 -8.83
CA GLY A 35 39.71 -14.20 -9.59
C GLY A 35 38.47 -15.04 -9.27
N MET A 36 38.39 -15.62 -8.07
CA MET A 36 37.26 -16.46 -7.64
C MET A 36 36.90 -16.26 -6.16
N LEU A 37 36.90 -15.01 -5.68
CA LEU A 37 36.40 -14.69 -4.34
C LEU A 37 35.71 -13.31 -4.24
N LEU A 38 35.28 -12.75 -5.38
CA LEU A 38 34.53 -11.48 -5.44
C LEU A 38 33.21 -11.59 -6.25
N ILE A 39 32.65 -12.80 -6.39
CA ILE A 39 31.32 -13.03 -6.99
C ILE A 39 30.47 -13.91 -6.05
N ALA A 40 30.49 -13.60 -4.76
CA ALA A 40 29.59 -14.21 -3.77
C ALA A 40 29.04 -13.18 -2.76
N ALA A 41 28.98 -11.90 -3.18
CA ALA A 41 28.39 -10.82 -2.39
C ALA A 41 27.22 -10.10 -3.13
N VAL A 42 26.73 -10.68 -4.24
CA VAL A 42 25.62 -10.11 -5.06
C VAL A 42 24.45 -11.10 -5.16
N THR A 43 24.25 -11.96 -4.17
CA THR A 43 23.17 -12.98 -4.17
C THR A 43 22.52 -13.11 -2.80
N GLY A 44 22.08 -11.99 -2.21
CA GLY A 44 21.39 -12.02 -0.91
C GLY A 44 20.41 -10.89 -0.60
N ALA A 45 20.13 -9.98 -1.53
CA ALA A 45 19.26 -8.81 -1.26
C ALA A 45 17.93 -8.81 -2.02
N LEU A 46 17.43 -9.99 -2.41
CA LEU A 46 16.06 -10.12 -2.92
C LEU A 46 15.27 -10.91 -1.88
N PHE A 47 14.16 -10.32 -1.44
CA PHE A 47 13.18 -10.86 -0.47
C PHE A 47 13.44 -10.59 1.02
N ALA A 48 13.94 -9.41 1.38
CA ALA A 48 13.34 -8.75 2.53
C ALA A 48 11.97 -8.20 2.07
N ARG A 49 10.92 -9.02 2.20
CA ARG A 49 9.53 -8.56 2.06
C ARG A 49 9.22 -7.71 3.30
N GLY A 50 9.87 -6.56 3.40
CA GLY A 50 9.50 -5.53 4.36
C GLY A 50 8.02 -5.27 4.16
N ALA A 51 7.25 -5.32 5.23
CA ALA A 51 5.90 -4.76 5.21
C ALA A 51 6.03 -3.38 4.58
N ALA A 52 5.45 -3.18 3.40
CA ALA A 52 5.54 -1.91 2.71
C ALA A 52 4.99 -0.86 3.68
N ALA A 53 5.87 0.04 4.14
CA ALA A 53 5.47 1.08 5.07
C ALA A 53 4.32 1.86 4.40
N GLN A 54 3.22 2.02 5.13
CA GLN A 54 2.08 2.78 4.65
C GLN A 54 2.55 4.17 4.21
N GLN A 55 2.07 4.64 3.06
CA GLN A 55 2.41 5.98 2.59
C GLN A 55 1.89 7.05 3.54
N THR A 56 2.71 8.07 3.76
CA THR A 56 2.40 9.23 4.60
C THR A 56 2.34 10.48 3.75
N PHE A 57 1.41 11.37 4.06
CA PHE A 57 1.15 12.58 3.28
C PHE A 57 1.33 13.85 4.10
N ALA A 58 1.74 14.93 3.45
CA ALA A 58 1.92 16.23 4.11
C ALA A 58 0.58 16.87 4.49
N SER A 59 -0.49 16.56 3.77
CA SER A 59 -1.84 17.06 4.04
C SER A 59 -2.92 15.99 3.78
N PRO A 60 -4.12 16.14 4.35
CA PRO A 60 -5.24 15.26 4.05
C PRO A 60 -5.62 15.31 2.57
N GLN A 61 -5.55 16.49 1.94
CA GLN A 61 -5.85 16.66 0.52
C GLN A 61 -4.88 15.85 -0.35
N GLN A 62 -3.58 15.87 -0.05
CA GLN A 62 -2.60 15.09 -0.79
C GLN A 62 -2.86 13.58 -0.67
N ALA A 63 -3.29 13.11 0.51
CA ALA A 63 -3.67 11.71 0.71
C ALA A 63 -4.91 11.34 -0.12
N ALA A 64 -5.90 12.23 -0.19
CA ALA A 64 -7.11 12.04 -0.97
C ALA A 64 -6.84 12.01 -2.48
N ASP A 65 -6.00 12.92 -2.99
CA ASP A 65 -5.58 12.96 -4.39
C ASP A 65 -4.81 11.69 -4.78
N ALA A 66 -3.92 11.21 -3.91
CA ALA A 66 -3.20 9.97 -4.11
C ALA A 66 -4.16 8.77 -4.19
N LEU A 67 -5.19 8.75 -3.33
CA LEU A 67 -6.18 7.68 -3.30
C LEU A 67 -7.05 7.70 -4.57
N ASP A 68 -7.45 8.87 -5.08
CA ASP A 68 -8.14 9.00 -6.38
C ASP A 68 -7.28 8.47 -7.53
N ALA A 69 -6.00 8.85 -7.57
CA ALA A 69 -5.06 8.35 -8.58
C ALA A 69 -4.93 6.82 -8.52
N ALA A 70 -4.91 6.23 -7.32
CA ALA A 70 -4.89 4.79 -7.15
C ALA A 70 -6.17 4.12 -7.65
N TRP A 71 -7.35 4.69 -7.39
CA TRP A 71 -8.61 4.17 -7.94
C TRP A 71 -8.64 4.21 -9.46
N ARG A 72 -8.23 5.32 -10.07
CA ARG A 72 -8.16 5.49 -11.54
C ARG A 72 -7.19 4.51 -12.19
N SER A 73 -6.09 4.18 -11.50
CA SER A 73 -5.11 3.21 -11.99
C SER A 73 -5.64 1.77 -12.02
N GLY A 74 -6.72 1.47 -11.29
CA GLY A 74 -7.25 0.12 -11.13
C GLY A 74 -6.35 -0.82 -10.31
N SER A 75 -5.19 -0.35 -9.82
CA SER A 75 -4.21 -1.16 -9.11
C SER A 75 -4.58 -1.35 -7.64
N ASN A 76 -4.95 -2.57 -7.27
CA ASN A 76 -5.17 -2.94 -5.87
C ASN A 76 -3.89 -2.72 -5.04
N ALA A 77 -2.70 -2.97 -5.62
CA ALA A 77 -1.44 -2.78 -4.95
C ALA A 77 -1.19 -1.30 -4.58
N HIS A 78 -1.54 -0.36 -5.46
CA HIS A 78 -1.45 1.07 -5.14
C HIS A 78 -2.44 1.47 -4.04
N VAL A 79 -3.68 0.99 -4.10
CA VAL A 79 -4.66 1.28 -3.05
C VAL A 79 -4.17 0.73 -1.70
N ILE A 80 -3.62 -0.48 -1.66
CA ILE A 80 -3.05 -1.08 -0.44
C ILE A 80 -1.84 -0.29 0.07
N ALA A 81 -0.97 0.21 -0.80
CA ALA A 81 0.18 1.02 -0.38
C ALA A 81 -0.22 2.32 0.33
N ILE A 82 -1.32 2.93 -0.11
CA ILE A 82 -1.88 4.17 0.48
C ILE A 82 -2.63 3.88 1.79
N LEU A 83 -3.47 2.85 1.78
CA LEU A 83 -4.29 2.49 2.94
C LEU A 83 -3.48 1.79 4.03
N GLY A 84 -2.40 1.10 3.68
CA GLY A 84 -1.55 0.39 4.64
C GLY A 84 -2.07 -0.99 5.04
N ALA A 85 -1.50 -1.52 6.12
CA ALA A 85 -1.74 -2.88 6.57
C ALA A 85 -3.22 -3.14 6.91
N GLY A 86 -3.76 -4.26 6.42
CA GLY A 86 -5.15 -4.66 6.65
C GLY A 86 -6.12 -4.19 5.57
N ALA A 87 -5.66 -3.37 4.62
CA ALA A 87 -6.45 -2.92 3.48
C ALA A 87 -6.77 -4.04 2.49
N GLU A 88 -6.00 -5.11 2.47
CA GLU A 88 -6.15 -6.23 1.54
C GLU A 88 -7.58 -6.80 1.58
N ARG A 89 -8.12 -7.02 2.78
CA ARG A 89 -9.48 -7.54 2.97
C ARG A 89 -10.58 -6.56 2.57
N LEU A 90 -10.26 -5.26 2.47
CA LEU A 90 -11.22 -4.23 2.05
C LEU A 90 -11.20 -4.05 0.52
N VAL A 91 -10.04 -4.24 -0.10
CA VAL A 91 -9.82 -4.00 -1.54
C VAL A 91 -10.02 -5.27 -2.37
N GLN A 92 -9.70 -6.44 -1.82
CA GLN A 92 -9.79 -7.72 -2.50
C GLN A 92 -11.06 -8.45 -2.06
N SER A 93 -12.13 -8.33 -2.85
CA SER A 93 -13.37 -9.07 -2.62
C SER A 93 -13.35 -10.46 -3.23
N GLY A 94 -12.37 -10.77 -4.09
CA GLY A 94 -12.29 -12.01 -4.85
C GLY A 94 -13.08 -11.97 -6.17
N ASP A 95 -13.66 -10.81 -6.50
CA ASP A 95 -14.33 -10.55 -7.78
C ASP A 95 -13.69 -9.33 -8.45
N PRO A 96 -12.78 -9.54 -9.42
CA PRO A 96 -12.08 -8.46 -10.09
C PRO A 96 -12.98 -7.46 -10.83
N ILE A 97 -14.17 -7.91 -11.28
CA ILE A 97 -15.13 -7.05 -11.98
C ILE A 97 -15.79 -6.12 -10.95
N ALA A 98 -16.29 -6.67 -9.85
CA ALA A 98 -16.86 -5.88 -8.76
C ALA A 98 -15.84 -4.88 -8.19
N GLU A 99 -14.59 -5.31 -7.98
CA GLU A 99 -13.49 -4.45 -7.52
C GLU A 99 -13.19 -3.31 -8.49
N ARG A 100 -13.22 -3.57 -9.81
CA ARG A 100 -13.04 -2.53 -10.84
C ARG A 100 -14.20 -1.54 -10.83
N HIS A 101 -15.44 -2.03 -10.78
CA HIS A 101 -16.62 -1.17 -10.70
C HIS A 101 -16.62 -0.30 -9.44
N ALA A 102 -16.22 -0.84 -8.29
CA ALA A 102 -16.12 -0.09 -7.04
C ALA A 102 -15.11 1.07 -7.17
N LYS A 103 -13.91 0.79 -7.68
CA LYS A 103 -12.88 1.83 -7.93
C LYS A 103 -13.37 2.90 -8.90
N ASN A 104 -13.99 2.51 -10.02
CA ASN A 104 -14.52 3.45 -11.00
C ASN A 104 -15.61 4.36 -10.41
N ARG A 105 -16.50 3.82 -9.57
CA ARG A 105 -17.52 4.63 -8.88
C ARG A 105 -16.89 5.64 -7.92
N LEU A 106 -15.89 5.21 -7.14
CA LEU A 106 -15.18 6.10 -6.21
C LEU A 106 -14.44 7.22 -6.94
N ALA A 107 -13.69 6.90 -7.99
CA ALA A 107 -13.00 7.91 -8.81
C ALA A 107 -13.99 8.88 -9.49
N SER A 108 -15.14 8.38 -9.96
CA SER A 108 -16.18 9.23 -10.54
C SER A 108 -16.82 10.15 -9.50
N ALA A 109 -17.07 9.65 -8.29
CA ALA A 109 -17.59 10.45 -7.19
C ALA A 109 -16.61 11.55 -6.77
N TYR A 110 -15.32 11.23 -6.68
CA TYR A 110 -14.24 12.18 -6.40
C TYR A 110 -14.17 13.29 -7.45
N ALA A 111 -14.23 12.91 -8.73
CA ALA A 111 -14.19 13.84 -9.85
C ALA A 111 -15.42 14.77 -9.91
N ASN A 112 -16.60 14.26 -9.56
CA ASN A 112 -17.83 15.06 -9.52
C ASN A 112 -17.75 16.14 -8.45
N LYS A 113 -17.44 15.74 -7.21
CA LYS A 113 -17.25 16.66 -6.08
C LYS A 113 -16.48 15.95 -4.99
N HIS A 114 -15.52 16.62 -4.37
CA HIS A 114 -14.90 16.14 -3.14
C HIS A 114 -14.58 17.30 -2.24
N ARG A 115 -14.44 17.01 -0.94
CA ARG A 115 -13.88 17.95 0.03
C ARG A 115 -13.28 17.18 1.20
N ILE A 116 -12.37 17.84 1.90
CA ILE A 116 -11.85 17.40 3.18
C ILE A 116 -12.64 18.10 4.28
N GLU A 117 -13.17 17.34 5.21
CA GLU A 117 -13.76 17.84 6.44
C GLU A 117 -12.83 17.51 7.61
N LEU A 118 -12.29 18.53 8.27
CA LEU A 118 -11.51 18.35 9.49
C LEU A 118 -12.47 18.14 10.66
N VAL A 119 -12.33 17.01 11.36
CA VAL A 119 -13.04 16.77 12.62
C VAL A 119 -12.34 17.53 13.74
N ASP A 120 -11.01 17.44 13.75
CA ASP A 120 -10.14 18.18 14.64
C ASP A 120 -8.77 18.41 13.98
N GLN A 121 -7.74 18.74 14.78
CA GLN A 121 -6.38 18.99 14.27
C GLN A 121 -5.67 17.73 13.76
N ARG A 122 -6.14 16.54 14.15
CA ARG A 122 -5.51 15.24 13.91
C ARG A 122 -6.41 14.25 13.18
N GLU A 123 -7.67 14.57 12.91
CA GLU A 123 -8.59 13.71 12.18
C GLU A 123 -9.33 14.47 11.08
N ALA A 124 -9.44 13.84 9.91
CA ALA A 124 -10.12 14.36 8.75
C ALA A 124 -10.90 13.27 7.99
N HIS A 125 -12.01 13.66 7.37
CA HIS A 125 -12.79 12.80 6.49
C HIS A 125 -12.75 13.31 5.05
N LEU A 126 -12.58 12.37 4.13
CA LEU A 126 -12.83 12.60 2.71
C LEU A 126 -14.33 12.45 2.44
N VAL A 127 -14.95 13.48 1.87
CA VAL A 127 -16.36 13.47 1.47
C VAL A 127 -16.46 13.49 -0.04
N LEU A 128 -17.30 12.63 -0.62
CA LEU A 128 -17.37 12.34 -2.05
C LEU A 128 -18.76 12.60 -2.64
N GLY A 129 -18.79 13.09 -3.87
CA GLY A 129 -19.99 13.27 -4.68
C GLY A 129 -20.92 14.40 -4.20
N ALA A 130 -21.99 14.61 -4.97
CA ALA A 130 -23.02 15.61 -4.68
C ALA A 130 -23.81 15.28 -3.39
N GLU A 131 -24.00 13.99 -3.12
CA GLU A 131 -24.69 13.46 -1.93
C GLU A 131 -23.86 13.58 -0.63
N ALA A 132 -22.69 14.23 -0.69
CA ALA A 132 -21.79 14.41 0.46
C ALA A 132 -21.51 13.10 1.22
N TRP A 133 -21.21 12.04 0.48
CA TRP A 133 -20.99 10.73 1.07
C TRP A 133 -19.62 10.65 1.75
N PRO A 134 -19.54 10.44 3.08
CA PRO A 134 -18.26 10.34 3.77
C PRO A 134 -17.58 9.02 3.48
N TYR A 135 -16.34 9.06 2.98
CA TYR A 135 -15.51 7.88 2.79
C TYR A 135 -15.24 7.20 4.15
N PRO A 136 -15.43 5.87 4.27
CA PRO A 136 -15.46 5.20 5.55
C PRO A 136 -14.11 5.09 6.27
N ILE A 137 -12.99 5.30 5.58
CA ILE A 137 -11.66 5.21 6.18
C ILE A 137 -11.17 6.64 6.48
N PRO A 138 -11.09 7.05 7.75
CA PRO A 138 -10.67 8.39 8.12
C PRO A 138 -9.17 8.60 7.87
N LEU A 139 -8.79 9.86 7.72
CA LEU A 139 -7.41 10.32 7.71
C LEU A 139 -7.03 10.78 9.11
N VAL A 140 -5.90 10.29 9.61
CA VAL A 140 -5.38 10.66 10.92
C VAL A 140 -3.95 11.17 10.82
N GLN A 141 -3.63 12.20 11.60
CA GLN A 141 -2.29 12.75 11.71
C GLN A 141 -1.49 11.91 12.71
N LYS A 142 -0.45 11.24 12.21
CA LYS A 142 0.49 10.46 13.02
C LYS A 142 1.89 11.08 12.96
N THR A 143 2.80 10.55 13.76
CA THR A 143 4.23 10.87 13.66
C THR A 143 4.71 10.53 12.24
N GLY A 144 5.04 11.56 11.44
CA GLY A 144 5.46 11.41 10.05
C GLY A 144 4.44 11.84 8.99
N GLY A 145 3.23 12.25 9.38
CA GLY A 145 2.25 12.85 8.46
C GLY A 145 0.85 12.23 8.54
N TRP A 146 0.01 12.61 7.59
CA TRP A 146 -1.35 12.11 7.43
C TRP A 146 -1.35 10.72 6.83
N GLN A 147 -2.17 9.83 7.39
CA GLN A 147 -2.31 8.43 6.98
C GLN A 147 -3.77 7.99 7.11
N PHE A 148 -4.22 7.06 6.28
CA PHE A 148 -5.54 6.46 6.43
C PHE A 148 -5.56 5.47 7.60
N ASP A 149 -6.57 5.55 8.48
CA ASP A 149 -6.77 4.57 9.55
C ASP A 149 -7.73 3.47 9.13
N VAL A 150 -7.17 2.44 8.49
CA VAL A 150 -7.91 1.25 8.03
C VAL A 150 -8.54 0.48 9.18
N LYS A 151 -7.94 0.48 10.37
CA LYS A 151 -8.48 -0.27 11.51
C LYS A 151 -9.81 0.35 11.94
N SER A 152 -9.82 1.67 12.09
CA SER A 152 -11.05 2.41 12.43
C SER A 152 -12.06 2.37 11.27
N GLY A 153 -11.59 2.45 10.02
CA GLY A 153 -12.46 2.38 8.85
C GLY A 153 -13.14 1.01 8.64
N ALA A 154 -12.48 -0.09 8.98
CA ALA A 154 -13.07 -1.43 8.86
C ALA A 154 -14.32 -1.59 9.74
N SER A 155 -14.29 -1.06 10.96
CA SER A 155 -15.47 -1.02 11.85
C SER A 155 -16.59 -0.18 11.24
N GLN A 156 -16.29 1.03 10.73
CA GLN A 156 -17.31 1.87 10.07
C GLN A 156 -17.95 1.19 8.86
N ILE A 157 -17.19 0.41 8.08
CA ILE A 157 -17.74 -0.33 6.94
C ILE A 157 -18.72 -1.41 7.40
N ILE A 158 -18.42 -2.11 8.49
CA ILE A 158 -19.31 -3.10 9.10
C ILE A 158 -20.57 -2.41 9.63
N ASP A 159 -20.42 -1.33 10.40
CA ASP A 159 -21.54 -0.59 10.99
C ASP A 159 -22.49 -0.04 9.91
N ARG A 160 -21.95 0.49 8.80
CA ARG A 160 -22.75 0.96 7.66
C ARG A 160 -23.41 -0.17 6.87
N ARG A 161 -22.84 -1.38 6.88
CA ARG A 161 -23.50 -2.56 6.29
C ARG A 161 -24.68 -2.99 7.14
N ILE A 162 -24.50 -3.06 8.46
CA ILE A 162 -25.56 -3.37 9.42
C ILE A 162 -26.68 -2.34 9.29
N GLY A 163 -26.36 -1.04 9.39
CA GLY A 163 -27.37 0.02 9.29
C GLY A 163 -28.15 0.02 7.97
N ARG A 164 -27.51 -0.26 6.82
CA ARG A 164 -28.24 -0.43 5.54
C ARG A 164 -29.15 -1.66 5.55
N ASN A 165 -28.68 -2.78 6.08
CA ASN A 165 -29.48 -3.99 6.17
C ASN A 165 -30.68 -3.82 7.11
N GLU A 166 -30.50 -3.08 8.22
CA GLU A 166 -31.56 -2.74 9.16
C GLU A 166 -32.60 -1.80 8.55
N LEU A 167 -32.17 -0.76 7.82
CA LEU A 167 -33.07 0.10 7.04
C LEU A 167 -33.88 -0.69 6.01
N SER A 168 -33.24 -1.59 5.26
CA SER A 168 -33.95 -2.46 4.31
C SER A 168 -34.94 -3.40 5.01
N ALA A 169 -34.60 -3.94 6.19
CA ALA A 169 -35.53 -4.75 6.98
C ALA A 169 -36.72 -3.92 7.50
N LEU A 170 -36.48 -2.68 7.94
CA LEU A 170 -37.54 -1.75 8.35
C LEU A 170 -38.49 -1.40 7.19
N ASP A 171 -37.97 -1.22 5.98
CA ASP A 171 -38.80 -0.98 4.81
C ASP A 171 -39.68 -2.19 4.46
N VAL A 172 -39.16 -3.42 4.59
CA VAL A 172 -39.98 -4.65 4.45
C VAL A 172 -41.07 -4.72 5.53
N CYS A 173 -40.72 -4.42 6.79
CA CYS A 173 -41.71 -4.37 7.87
C CYS A 173 -42.79 -3.30 7.63
N ARG A 174 -42.43 -2.14 7.06
CA ARG A 174 -43.40 -1.10 6.67
C ARG A 174 -44.30 -1.55 5.54
N VAL A 175 -43.75 -2.19 4.51
CA VAL A 175 -44.55 -2.76 3.39
C VAL A 175 -45.49 -3.84 3.92
N TYR A 176 -45.05 -4.68 4.85
CA TYR A 176 -45.91 -5.70 5.46
C TYR A 176 -47.06 -5.09 6.27
N VAL A 177 -46.78 -4.10 7.14
CA VAL A 177 -47.84 -3.40 7.90
C VAL A 177 -48.76 -2.62 6.97
N GLN A 178 -48.24 -2.01 5.91
CA GLN A 178 -49.06 -1.33 4.91
C GLN A 178 -49.98 -2.32 4.20
N ALA A 179 -49.47 -3.49 3.77
CA ALA A 179 -50.30 -4.54 3.17
C ALA A 179 -51.38 -5.07 4.15
N GLN A 180 -51.07 -5.16 5.44
CA GLN A 180 -52.05 -5.54 6.47
C GLN A 180 -53.11 -4.45 6.69
N ARG A 181 -52.72 -3.18 6.66
CA ARG A 181 -53.67 -2.05 6.72
C ARG A 181 -54.54 -1.96 5.48
N ASP A 182 -53.96 -2.15 4.30
CA ASP A 182 -54.69 -2.14 3.04
C ASP A 182 -55.66 -3.32 2.96
N TYR A 183 -55.27 -4.50 3.46
CA TYR A 183 -56.17 -5.66 3.61
C TYR A 183 -57.28 -5.39 4.64
N ALA A 184 -56.97 -4.79 5.79
CA ALA A 184 -57.96 -4.45 6.81
C ALA A 184 -58.92 -3.32 6.39
N ALA A 185 -58.46 -2.42 5.53
CA ALA A 185 -59.25 -1.33 4.95
C ALA A 185 -60.03 -1.77 3.71
N ALA A 186 -59.66 -2.88 3.06
CA ALA A 186 -60.39 -3.45 1.96
C ALA A 186 -61.69 -4.09 2.48
N ASP A 187 -62.83 -3.51 2.12
CA ASP A 187 -64.15 -4.15 2.22
C ASP A 187 -64.25 -5.22 1.12
N LEU A 188 -63.60 -6.37 1.37
CA LEU A 188 -63.47 -7.46 0.41
C LEU A 188 -64.81 -8.12 0.04
N LEU A 189 -65.88 -7.86 0.80
CA LEU A 189 -67.22 -8.40 0.59
C LEU A 189 -68.25 -7.35 0.12
N GLY A 190 -67.92 -6.06 0.16
CA GLY A 190 -68.80 -4.95 -0.24
C GLY A 190 -69.99 -4.75 0.70
N ASP A 191 -69.86 -5.14 1.97
CA ASP A 191 -70.95 -5.13 2.95
C ASP A 191 -70.82 -4.02 4.01
N GLY A 192 -69.81 -3.17 3.89
CA GLY A 192 -69.55 -2.03 4.77
C GLY A 192 -68.99 -2.42 6.14
N ARG A 193 -68.50 -3.66 6.35
CA ARG A 193 -67.94 -4.12 7.63
C ARG A 193 -66.47 -4.50 7.47
N HIS A 194 -65.60 -3.94 8.32
CA HIS A 194 -64.19 -4.32 8.39
C HIS A 194 -64.03 -5.67 9.11
N GLU A 195 -63.40 -6.67 8.47
CA GLU A 195 -63.30 -8.07 8.96
C GLU A 195 -62.32 -8.29 10.14
N TYR A 196 -62.04 -7.28 10.98
CA TYR A 196 -61.21 -7.45 12.16
C TYR A 196 -62.03 -7.57 13.44
N ALA A 197 -62.82 -8.65 13.57
CA ALA A 197 -63.12 -9.32 14.84
C ALA A 197 -64.17 -10.43 14.63
N ARG A 198 -63.71 -11.66 14.38
CA ARG A 198 -64.52 -12.85 14.69
C ARG A 198 -64.03 -13.40 16.02
N VAL A 199 -64.73 -13.04 17.10
CA VAL A 199 -64.55 -13.73 18.38
C VAL A 199 -65.03 -15.16 18.18
N LEU A 200 -64.14 -16.13 18.41
CA LEU A 200 -64.50 -17.54 18.55
C LEU A 200 -65.22 -17.72 19.90
N SER A 201 -66.55 -17.56 19.90
CA SER A 201 -67.38 -18.06 21.00
C SER A 201 -67.73 -19.53 20.73
N ARG A 202 -67.43 -20.40 21.71
CA ARG A 202 -67.74 -21.83 21.74
C ARG A 202 -69.23 -22.13 21.61
#